data_AF-A0A1C0TYK1-F1
#
_entry.id   AF-A0A1C0TYK1-F1
#
_cell.length_a   1.000
_cell.length_b   1.000
_cell.length_c   1.000
_cell.angle_alpha   90.00
_cell.angle_beta   90.00
_cell.angle_gamma   90.00
#
_symmetry.space_group_name_H-M   'P 1'
#
loop_
_entity.id
_entity.type
_entity.pdbx_description
1 polymer ?
#
loop_
_entity_poly.entity_id
_entity_poly.type
_entity_poly.pdbx_seq_one_letter_code
_entity_poly.pdbx_strand_id
1 'polypeptide(L)'
;MHDIFDKKNITSANYIISDYLGIKENEDLDLENVISADLHFLGKHKLIPIWFDLIKKYGEVKKLTRQTYYMLSSYITYMRSQQETKLQEIQNIGKQFDQNNLPYAIRKGHALSSLYKDRIHRNYNDIDLLINNSQLEKYLDILYSQGYIEGIYDYSKQEIIKYSRFDMIKYQLSPDHHPHLIKLIDDIPVAIDLAYTSCWHTHPEEKTFHINNADTEIIDGVRCLSGQSLYYDTMFHLYRESRFLSSLEGRSPFLLSYIDLMLLKNSHPGHIQPKCKENESLEKDISVILSNDIDNILNYKVKLDDIKNNVFFNLFLYTSKSSKKEAKKMIEDVRKENLKNRK
;
A
#
# COMPACT_ATOMS: atom_id res chain seq x y z
N MET A 1 12.92 -12.44 23.91
CA MET A 1 11.68 -13.24 23.97
C MET A 1 10.60 -12.35 23.37
N HIS A 2 10.09 -12.71 22.20
CA HIS A 2 9.06 -11.91 21.52
C HIS A 2 7.74 -11.98 22.27
N ASP A 3 6.90 -10.96 22.14
CA ASP A 3 5.55 -11.01 22.69
C ASP A 3 4.78 -12.15 22.03
N ILE A 4 4.02 -12.91 22.81
CA ILE A 4 3.16 -14.00 22.32
C ILE A 4 2.18 -13.46 21.27
N PHE A 5 1.70 -12.22 21.45
CA PHE A 5 0.80 -11.57 20.51
C PHE A 5 1.45 -11.29 19.15
N ASP A 6 2.70 -10.79 19.14
CA ASP A 6 3.45 -10.53 17.90
C ASP A 6 3.62 -11.83 17.09
N LYS A 7 3.98 -12.92 17.79
CA LYS A 7 4.15 -14.24 17.18
C LYS A 7 2.85 -14.73 16.58
N LYS A 8 1.73 -14.64 17.30
CA LYS A 8 0.40 -15.03 16.78
C LYS A 8 0.01 -14.25 15.53
N ASN A 9 0.21 -12.93 15.53
CA ASN A 9 -0.12 -12.05 14.41
C ASN A 9 0.67 -12.42 13.14
N ILE A 10 1.99 -12.56 13.27
CA ILE A 10 2.85 -12.93 12.13
C ILE A 10 2.57 -14.35 11.63
N THR A 11 2.33 -15.32 12.52
CA THR A 11 1.90 -16.67 12.12
C THR A 11 0.62 -16.61 11.30
N SER A 12 -0.39 -15.86 11.76
CA SER A 12 -1.68 -15.74 11.07
C SER A 12 -1.52 -15.07 9.69
N ALA A 13 -0.77 -13.97 9.61
CA ALA A 13 -0.53 -13.29 8.34
C ALA A 13 0.30 -14.13 7.36
N ASN A 14 1.39 -14.77 7.82
CA ASN A 14 2.18 -15.67 6.98
C ASN A 14 1.29 -16.78 6.40
N TYR A 15 0.41 -17.37 7.21
CA TYR A 15 -0.54 -18.36 6.73
C TYR A 15 -1.49 -17.79 5.65
N ILE A 16 -2.13 -16.66 5.91
CA ILE A 16 -3.04 -16.01 4.96
C ILE A 16 -2.32 -15.74 3.63
N ILE A 17 -1.10 -15.23 3.67
CA ILE A 17 -0.27 -14.94 2.49
C ILE A 17 0.05 -16.23 1.74
N SER A 18 0.53 -17.27 2.43
CA SER A 18 0.91 -18.53 1.79
C SER A 18 -0.27 -19.26 1.15
N ASP A 19 -1.44 -19.32 1.80
CA ASP A 19 -2.66 -19.90 1.18
C ASP A 19 -3.10 -19.07 -0.03
N TYR A 20 -3.08 -17.74 0.13
CA TYR A 20 -3.54 -16.86 -0.94
C TYR A 20 -2.71 -17.02 -2.21
N LEU A 21 -1.39 -17.15 -2.05
CA LEU A 21 -0.43 -17.37 -3.15
C LEU A 21 -0.37 -18.84 -3.63
N GLY A 22 -1.07 -19.77 -2.98
CA GLY A 22 -1.04 -21.20 -3.32
C GLY A 22 0.30 -21.88 -3.02
N ILE A 23 1.07 -21.38 -2.05
CA ILE A 23 2.40 -21.90 -1.69
C ILE A 23 2.30 -23.05 -0.67
N LYS A 24 1.25 -23.10 0.15
CA LYS A 24 1.08 -24.16 1.16
C LYS A 24 0.22 -25.31 0.65
N GLU A 25 0.79 -26.52 0.78
CA GLU A 25 0.11 -27.83 0.70
C GLU A 25 -0.19 -28.43 2.10
N ASN A 26 0.06 -27.71 3.20
CA ASN A 26 0.06 -28.29 4.56
C ASN A 26 -1.29 -28.89 5.00
N GLU A 27 -1.28 -30.18 5.33
CA GLU A 27 -2.39 -30.98 5.85
C GLU A 27 -2.78 -30.65 7.30
N ASP A 28 -1.93 -29.97 8.08
CA ASP A 28 -2.21 -29.56 9.48
C ASP A 28 -2.49 -28.05 9.58
N LEU A 29 -3.67 -27.67 9.09
CA LEU A 29 -4.20 -26.33 9.18
C LEU A 29 -4.63 -25.99 10.62
N ASP A 30 -3.87 -25.13 11.30
CA ASP A 30 -4.36 -24.47 12.51
C ASP A 30 -5.31 -23.32 12.15
N LEU A 31 -6.44 -23.70 11.58
CA LEU A 31 -7.50 -22.82 11.15
C LEU A 31 -8.13 -22.07 12.33
N GLU A 32 -8.00 -22.60 13.55
CA GLU A 32 -8.43 -21.95 14.78
C GLU A 32 -7.60 -20.70 15.09
N ASN A 33 -6.26 -20.78 14.93
CA ASN A 33 -5.40 -19.61 15.05
C ASN A 33 -5.70 -18.55 14.00
N VAL A 34 -5.97 -18.96 12.76
CA VAL A 34 -6.31 -18.04 11.66
C VAL A 34 -7.65 -17.35 11.91
N ILE A 35 -8.67 -18.09 12.34
CA ILE A 35 -9.99 -17.54 12.64
C ILE A 35 -9.94 -16.58 13.83
N SER A 36 -9.09 -16.87 14.82
CA SER A 36 -8.90 -16.03 16.01
C SER A 36 -7.83 -14.94 15.84
N ALA A 37 -7.42 -14.64 14.60
CA ALA A 37 -6.47 -13.58 14.29
C ALA A 37 -7.00 -12.20 14.75
N ASP A 38 -6.08 -11.34 15.17
CA ASP A 38 -6.41 -9.99 15.60
C ASP A 38 -6.89 -9.15 14.42
N LEU A 39 -8.18 -8.80 14.41
CA LEU A 39 -8.80 -7.98 13.37
C LEU A 39 -8.18 -6.58 13.28
N HIS A 40 -7.65 -6.02 14.36
CA HIS A 40 -6.96 -4.73 14.31
C HIS A 40 -5.67 -4.85 13.51
N PHE A 41 -4.87 -5.89 13.77
CA PHE A 41 -3.67 -6.21 13.01
C PHE A 41 -4.01 -6.49 11.53
N LEU A 42 -5.00 -7.34 11.25
CA LEU A 42 -5.42 -7.63 9.88
C LEU A 42 -5.92 -6.37 9.16
N GLY A 43 -6.70 -5.52 9.83
CA GLY A 43 -7.19 -4.25 9.28
C GLY A 43 -6.05 -3.28 8.98
N LYS A 44 -5.11 -3.12 9.91
CA LYS A 44 -3.88 -2.32 9.72
C LYS A 44 -3.10 -2.78 8.49
N HIS A 45 -2.97 -4.08 8.26
CA HIS A 45 -2.25 -4.63 7.11
C HIS A 45 -3.11 -4.86 5.87
N LYS A 46 -4.38 -4.41 5.89
CA LYS A 46 -5.35 -4.52 4.80
C LYS A 46 -5.62 -5.96 4.34
N LEU A 47 -5.56 -6.92 5.27
CA LEU A 47 -5.75 -8.35 5.00
C LEU A 47 -7.17 -8.84 5.29
N ILE A 48 -8.06 -8.02 5.88
CA ILE A 48 -9.42 -8.44 6.26
C ILE A 48 -10.20 -9.08 5.10
N PRO A 49 -10.24 -8.50 3.88
CA PRO A 49 -10.99 -9.11 2.79
C PRO A 49 -10.48 -10.50 2.40
N ILE A 50 -9.16 -10.65 2.27
CA ILE A 50 -8.50 -11.93 1.95
C ILE A 50 -8.78 -12.96 3.05
N TRP A 51 -8.62 -12.56 4.30
CA TRP A 51 -8.87 -13.42 5.46
C TRP A 51 -10.35 -13.86 5.55
N PHE A 52 -11.30 -12.97 5.27
CA PHE A 52 -12.71 -13.34 5.31
C PHE A 52 -13.10 -14.28 4.16
N ASP A 53 -12.53 -14.07 2.97
CA ASP A 53 -12.72 -14.97 1.83
C ASP A 53 -12.14 -16.36 2.11
N LEU A 54 -10.96 -16.42 2.72
CA LEU A 54 -10.35 -17.65 3.20
C LEU A 54 -11.28 -18.44 4.16
N ILE A 55 -11.88 -17.77 5.16
CA ILE A 55 -12.83 -18.42 6.08
C ILE A 55 -14.04 -18.98 5.33
N LYS A 56 -14.54 -18.27 4.31
CA LYS A 56 -15.64 -18.75 3.46
C LYS A 56 -15.22 -19.95 2.63
N LYS A 57 -14.05 -19.89 1.98
CA LYS A 57 -13.44 -20.96 1.17
C LYS A 57 -13.36 -22.27 1.95
N TYR A 58 -12.99 -22.24 3.23
CA TYR A 58 -12.89 -23.42 4.09
C TYR A 58 -14.20 -23.80 4.81
N GLY A 59 -15.31 -23.11 4.55
CA GLY A 59 -16.62 -23.45 5.16
C GLY A 59 -16.71 -23.15 6.66
N GLU A 60 -15.86 -22.27 7.19
CA GLU A 60 -15.74 -22.01 8.64
C GLU A 60 -16.45 -20.76 9.12
N VAL A 61 -17.34 -20.20 8.30
CA VAL A 61 -18.15 -19.03 8.67
C VAL A 61 -18.93 -19.25 9.98
N LYS A 62 -19.34 -20.50 10.24
CA LYS A 62 -20.03 -20.91 11.49
C LYS A 62 -19.21 -20.72 12.77
N LYS A 63 -17.88 -20.62 12.66
CA LYS A 63 -16.97 -20.35 13.80
C LYS A 63 -16.92 -18.86 14.14
N LEU A 64 -17.42 -17.98 13.27
CA LEU A 64 -17.57 -16.57 13.57
C LEU A 64 -18.83 -16.34 14.40
N THR A 65 -18.76 -15.40 15.35
CA THR A 65 -19.98 -14.91 15.98
C THR A 65 -20.87 -14.22 14.94
N ARG A 66 -22.19 -14.22 15.17
CA ARG A 66 -23.16 -13.54 14.29
C ARG A 66 -22.80 -12.06 14.10
N GLN A 67 -22.36 -11.39 15.16
CA GLN A 67 -21.95 -9.98 15.14
C GLN A 67 -20.69 -9.77 14.30
N THR A 68 -19.68 -10.63 14.47
CA THR A 68 -18.46 -10.58 13.65
C THR A 68 -18.77 -10.78 12.18
N TYR A 69 -19.61 -11.78 11.85
CA TYR A 69 -20.02 -12.02 10.47
C TYR A 69 -20.73 -10.82 9.84
N TYR A 70 -21.68 -10.21 10.55
CA TYR A 70 -22.38 -9.02 10.05
C TYR A 70 -21.44 -7.83 9.87
N MET A 71 -20.58 -7.56 10.84
CA MET A 71 -19.58 -6.49 10.75
C MET A 71 -18.70 -6.65 9.51
N LEU A 72 -18.19 -7.87 9.28
CA LEU A 72 -17.34 -8.16 8.11
C LEU A 72 -18.11 -8.03 6.79
N SER A 73 -19.33 -8.56 6.74
CA SER A 73 -20.16 -8.50 5.54
C SER A 73 -20.54 -7.06 5.18
N SER A 74 -20.90 -6.25 6.17
CA SER A 74 -21.15 -4.82 5.99
C SER A 74 -19.89 -4.07 5.56
N TYR A 75 -18.74 -4.35 6.18
CA TYR A 75 -17.45 -3.77 5.79
C TYR A 75 -17.11 -4.07 4.33
N ILE A 76 -17.20 -5.33 3.89
CA ILE A 76 -16.91 -5.73 2.51
C ILE A 76 -17.87 -5.08 1.51
N THR A 77 -19.16 -5.00 1.86
CA THR A 77 -20.18 -4.36 1.01
C THR A 77 -19.88 -2.87 0.85
N TYR A 78 -19.57 -2.17 1.95
CA TYR A 78 -19.16 -0.77 1.93
C TYR A 78 -17.91 -0.54 1.08
N MET A 79 -16.88 -1.35 1.29
CA MET A 79 -15.62 -1.25 0.53
C MET A 79 -15.84 -1.45 -0.98
N ARG A 80 -16.78 -2.33 -1.37
CA ARG A 80 -17.12 -2.56 -2.77
C ARG A 80 -17.78 -1.33 -3.39
N SER A 81 -18.79 -0.77 -2.72
CA SER A 81 -19.43 0.48 -3.14
C SER A 81 -18.42 1.63 -3.29
N GLN A 82 -17.49 1.77 -2.32
CA GLN A 82 -16.41 2.75 -2.39
C GLN A 82 -15.51 2.58 -3.61
N GLN A 83 -15.13 1.35 -3.94
CA GLN A 83 -14.30 1.07 -5.12
C GLN A 83 -15.05 1.30 -6.44
N GLU A 84 -16.35 0.97 -6.49
CA GLU A 84 -17.20 1.23 -7.65
C GLU A 84 -17.32 2.74 -7.92
N THR A 85 -17.58 3.54 -6.89
CA THR A 85 -17.60 5.01 -6.99
C THR A 85 -16.26 5.55 -7.48
N LYS A 86 -15.15 5.07 -6.92
CA LYS A 86 -13.81 5.48 -7.37
C LYS A 86 -13.55 5.09 -8.82
N LEU A 87 -13.93 3.89 -9.25
CA LEU A 87 -13.76 3.45 -10.63
C LEU A 87 -14.52 4.35 -11.62
N GLN A 88 -15.77 4.71 -11.29
CA GLN A 88 -16.56 5.63 -12.10
C GLN A 88 -15.88 7.01 -12.22
N GLU A 89 -15.35 7.54 -11.12
CA GLU A 89 -14.60 8.80 -11.17
C GLU A 89 -13.32 8.70 -11.97
N ILE A 90 -12.54 7.61 -11.82
CA ILE A 90 -11.32 7.40 -12.61
C ILE A 90 -11.66 7.35 -14.11
N GLN A 91 -12.74 6.65 -14.49
CA GLN A 91 -13.20 6.59 -15.89
C GLN A 91 -13.56 7.98 -16.42
N ASN A 92 -14.26 8.79 -15.63
CA ASN A 92 -14.63 10.15 -16.02
C ASN A 92 -13.40 11.05 -16.18
N ILE A 93 -12.50 11.05 -15.18
CA ILE A 93 -11.28 11.85 -15.20
C ILE A 93 -10.35 11.41 -16.33
N GLY A 94 -10.16 10.11 -16.51
CA GLY A 94 -9.33 9.54 -17.55
C GLY A 94 -9.78 9.96 -18.95
N LYS A 95 -11.09 9.94 -19.20
CA LYS A 95 -11.67 10.45 -20.45
C LYS A 95 -11.35 11.94 -20.68
N GLN A 96 -11.42 12.78 -19.65
CA GLN A 96 -11.08 14.19 -19.76
C GLN A 96 -9.59 14.40 -20.06
N PHE A 97 -8.70 13.63 -19.42
CA PHE A 97 -7.28 13.67 -19.70
C PHE A 97 -6.96 13.23 -21.14
N ASP A 98 -7.60 12.16 -21.61
CA ASP A 98 -7.43 11.69 -22.98
C ASP A 98 -7.93 12.71 -24.02
N GLN A 99 -9.08 13.35 -23.79
CA GLN A 99 -9.60 14.41 -24.65
C GLN A 99 -8.68 15.63 -24.74
N ASN A 100 -7.88 15.89 -23.69
CA ASN A 100 -6.94 17.00 -23.62
C ASN A 100 -5.49 16.59 -23.96
N ASN A 101 -5.26 15.36 -24.43
CA ASN A 101 -3.93 14.80 -24.72
C ASN A 101 -2.96 14.91 -23.53
N LEU A 102 -3.46 14.63 -22.33
CA LEU A 102 -2.69 14.63 -21.09
C LEU A 102 -2.28 13.18 -20.73
N PRO A 103 -0.98 12.83 -20.76
CA PRO A 103 -0.53 11.49 -20.42
C PRO A 103 -0.63 11.22 -18.91
N TYR A 104 -1.41 10.20 -18.55
CA TYR A 104 -1.59 9.75 -17.17
C TYR A 104 -1.61 8.23 -17.11
N ALA A 105 -1.31 7.66 -15.94
CA ALA A 105 -1.63 6.26 -15.67
C ALA A 105 -1.97 6.05 -14.18
N ILE A 106 -2.94 5.18 -13.91
CA ILE A 106 -3.19 4.69 -12.56
C ILE A 106 -2.03 3.78 -12.16
N ARG A 107 -1.35 4.13 -11.06
CA ARG A 107 -0.08 3.48 -10.66
C ARG A 107 -0.22 2.42 -9.57
N LYS A 108 -1.32 2.43 -8.82
CA LYS A 108 -1.59 1.49 -7.71
C LYS A 108 -3.07 1.17 -7.63
N GLY A 109 -3.52 0.62 -6.49
CA GLY A 109 -4.93 0.46 -6.16
C GLY A 109 -5.66 -0.33 -7.24
N HIS A 110 -6.44 0.37 -8.06
CA HIS A 110 -7.17 -0.22 -9.18
C HIS A 110 -6.27 -1.01 -10.15
N ALA A 111 -5.10 -0.48 -10.52
CA ALA A 111 -4.16 -1.16 -11.43
C ALA A 111 -3.69 -2.52 -10.87
N LEU A 112 -3.52 -2.63 -9.54
CA LEU A 112 -3.10 -3.86 -8.88
C LEU A 112 -4.27 -4.80 -8.59
N SER A 113 -5.50 -4.28 -8.49
CA SER A 113 -6.68 -5.05 -8.09
C SER A 113 -7.06 -6.16 -9.07
N SER A 114 -6.66 -6.04 -10.34
CA SER A 114 -6.85 -7.06 -11.38
C SER A 114 -6.03 -8.33 -11.14
N LEU A 115 -4.97 -8.26 -10.33
CA LEU A 115 -4.10 -9.40 -10.00
C LEU A 115 -4.64 -10.27 -8.87
N TYR A 116 -5.69 -9.80 -8.18
CA TYR A 116 -6.27 -10.48 -7.03
C TYR A 116 -7.44 -11.38 -7.44
N LYS A 117 -7.71 -12.42 -6.64
CA LYS A 117 -8.82 -13.37 -6.84
C LYS A 117 -10.20 -12.68 -6.83
N ASP A 118 -10.33 -11.62 -6.04
CA ASP A 118 -11.45 -10.68 -6.06
C ASP A 118 -10.86 -9.26 -5.93
N ARG A 119 -11.38 -8.30 -6.69
CA ARG A 119 -10.91 -6.90 -6.68
C ARG A 119 -10.97 -6.28 -5.28
N ILE A 120 -11.93 -6.72 -4.46
CA ILE A 120 -12.08 -6.24 -3.08
C ILE A 120 -10.94 -6.68 -2.17
N HIS A 121 -10.20 -7.72 -2.54
CA HIS A 121 -9.02 -8.16 -1.79
C HIS A 121 -7.92 -7.11 -1.78
N ARG A 122 -7.87 -6.26 -2.81
CA ARG A 122 -6.96 -5.11 -2.88
C ARG A 122 -7.71 -3.82 -2.71
N ASN A 123 -8.06 -3.49 -1.47
CA ASN A 123 -8.66 -2.20 -1.19
C ASN A 123 -7.67 -1.03 -1.32
N TYR A 124 -8.18 0.12 -1.76
CA TYR A 124 -7.43 1.36 -1.92
C TYR A 124 -8.28 2.56 -1.49
N ASN A 125 -7.63 3.53 -0.86
CA ASN A 125 -8.30 4.66 -0.22
C ASN A 125 -8.36 5.86 -1.15
N ASP A 126 -7.36 5.97 -2.01
CA ASP A 126 -7.02 7.03 -2.93
C ASP A 126 -6.86 6.48 -4.36
N ILE A 127 -6.90 7.40 -5.31
CA ILE A 127 -6.62 7.19 -6.72
C ILE A 127 -5.20 7.71 -6.96
N ASP A 128 -4.23 6.81 -6.99
CA ASP A 128 -2.84 7.18 -7.32
C ASP A 128 -2.67 7.30 -8.85
N LEU A 129 -2.31 8.49 -9.31
CA LEU A 129 -2.00 8.80 -10.71
C LEU A 129 -0.52 9.13 -10.87
N LEU A 130 0.10 8.60 -11.92
CA LEU A 130 1.36 9.09 -12.44
C LEU A 130 1.06 10.06 -13.60
N ILE A 131 1.53 11.30 -13.49
CA ILE A 131 1.28 12.36 -14.47
C ILE A 131 2.57 13.05 -14.91
N ASN A 132 2.47 13.84 -15.99
CA ASN A 132 3.56 14.70 -16.43
C ASN A 132 3.56 16.04 -15.69
N ASN A 133 4.56 16.27 -14.83
CA ASN A 133 4.66 17.49 -14.03
C ASN A 133 4.68 18.79 -14.87
N SER A 134 5.25 18.77 -16.08
CA SER A 134 5.29 19.97 -16.93
C SER A 134 3.92 20.45 -17.40
N GLN A 135 2.88 19.64 -17.21
CA GLN A 135 1.50 19.95 -17.56
C GLN A 135 0.60 20.03 -16.31
N LEU A 136 1.16 20.11 -15.10
CA LEU A 136 0.42 20.08 -13.81
C LEU A 136 -0.81 20.99 -13.81
N GLU A 137 -0.65 22.26 -14.17
CA GLU A 137 -1.75 23.24 -14.20
C GLU A 137 -2.95 22.76 -15.02
N LYS A 138 -2.72 22.06 -16.14
CA LYS A 138 -3.81 21.52 -16.97
C LYS A 138 -4.55 20.37 -16.29
N TYR A 139 -3.83 19.52 -15.54
CA TYR A 139 -4.48 18.48 -14.73
C TYR A 139 -5.32 19.12 -13.63
N LEU A 140 -4.78 20.13 -12.96
CA LEU A 140 -5.47 20.85 -11.88
C LEU A 140 -6.72 21.56 -12.39
N ASP A 141 -6.66 22.27 -13.52
CA ASP A 141 -7.81 22.93 -14.14
C ASP A 141 -8.97 21.94 -14.38
N ILE A 142 -8.66 20.75 -14.91
CA ILE A 142 -9.66 19.70 -15.13
C ILE A 142 -10.23 19.20 -13.80
N LEU A 143 -9.39 18.89 -12.81
CA LEU A 143 -9.84 18.36 -11.52
C LEU A 143 -10.66 19.41 -10.74
N TYR A 144 -10.22 20.66 -10.72
CA TYR A 144 -10.96 21.77 -10.12
C TYR A 144 -12.30 22.01 -10.80
N SER A 145 -12.37 21.94 -12.14
CA SER A 145 -13.63 22.04 -12.87
C SER A 145 -14.62 20.91 -12.55
N GLN A 146 -14.12 19.76 -12.08
CA GLN A 146 -14.93 18.62 -11.63
C GLN A 146 -15.28 18.67 -10.13
N GLY A 147 -14.90 19.74 -9.43
CA GLY A 147 -15.24 19.98 -8.02
C GLY A 147 -14.25 19.38 -7.01
N TYR A 148 -13.08 18.93 -7.45
CA TYR A 148 -12.01 18.58 -6.52
C TYR A 148 -11.42 19.83 -5.86
N ILE A 149 -10.98 19.69 -4.62
CA ILE A 149 -10.25 20.74 -3.89
C ILE A 149 -9.04 20.14 -3.17
N GLU A 150 -7.98 20.93 -3.01
CA GLU A 150 -6.81 20.53 -2.23
C GLU A 150 -7.16 20.43 -0.74
N GLY A 151 -6.98 19.26 -0.13
CA GLY A 151 -7.28 19.08 1.29
C GLY A 151 -7.24 17.64 1.78
N ILE A 152 -7.76 17.43 2.98
CA ILE A 152 -7.95 16.12 3.61
C ILE A 152 -9.40 15.97 4.07
N TYR A 153 -9.92 14.76 4.01
CA TYR A 153 -11.23 14.47 4.60
C TYR A 153 -11.11 14.19 6.10
N ASP A 154 -11.85 14.94 6.91
CA ASP A 154 -11.97 14.69 8.34
C ASP A 154 -13.16 13.77 8.61
N TYR A 155 -12.88 12.51 8.92
CA TYR A 155 -13.91 11.50 9.20
C TYR A 155 -14.76 11.80 10.45
N SER A 156 -14.25 12.62 11.38
CA SER A 156 -14.99 12.99 12.60
C SER A 156 -15.99 14.11 12.36
N LYS A 157 -15.61 15.08 11.52
CA LYS A 157 -16.46 16.22 11.14
C LYS A 157 -17.26 15.99 9.86
N GLN A 158 -16.91 14.96 9.10
CA GLN A 158 -17.48 14.63 7.80
C GLN A 158 -17.37 15.79 6.80
N GLU A 159 -16.22 16.48 6.81
CA GLU A 159 -15.97 17.64 5.94
C GLU A 159 -14.57 17.56 5.31
N ILE A 160 -14.39 18.25 4.19
CA ILE A 160 -13.06 18.44 3.59
C ILE A 160 -12.40 19.64 4.27
N ILE A 161 -11.27 19.40 4.92
CA ILE A 161 -10.41 20.43 5.49
C ILE A 161 -9.36 20.80 4.44
N LYS A 162 -9.41 22.04 3.96
CA LYS A 162 -8.41 22.58 3.03
C LYS A 162 -7.03 22.60 3.66
N TYR A 163 -6.00 22.35 2.86
CA TYR A 163 -4.63 22.46 3.33
C TYR A 163 -4.31 23.89 3.80
N SER A 164 -3.60 23.98 4.93
CA SER A 164 -3.07 25.27 5.38
C SER A 164 -1.90 25.70 4.50
N ARG A 165 -1.54 26.99 4.52
CA ARG A 165 -0.32 27.47 3.87
C ARG A 165 0.93 26.69 4.31
N PHE A 166 0.98 26.29 5.57
CA PHE A 166 2.09 25.51 6.10
C PHE A 166 2.15 24.10 5.48
N ASP A 167 1.00 23.47 5.25
CA ASP A 167 0.95 22.17 4.58
C ASP A 167 1.39 22.30 3.12
N MET A 168 0.92 23.33 2.41
CA MET A 168 1.35 23.61 1.04
C MET A 168 2.88 23.78 0.92
N ILE A 169 3.50 24.46 1.88
CA ILE A 169 4.98 24.59 1.93
C ILE A 169 5.64 23.21 2.12
N LYS A 170 5.09 22.33 2.97
CA LYS A 170 5.65 20.99 3.13
C LYS A 170 5.62 20.18 1.84
N TYR A 171 4.54 20.29 1.07
CA TYR A 171 4.44 19.64 -0.24
C TYR A 171 5.50 20.16 -1.21
N GLN A 172 5.80 21.47 -1.19
CA GLN A 172 6.89 22.04 -2.01
C GLN A 172 8.29 21.53 -1.62
N LEU A 173 8.48 21.11 -0.36
CA LEU A 173 9.75 20.53 0.11
C LEU A 173 9.90 19.04 -0.25
N SER A 174 8.83 18.39 -0.72
CA SER A 174 8.82 16.98 -1.14
C SER A 174 8.22 16.87 -2.55
N PRO A 175 8.96 17.23 -3.60
CA PRO A 175 8.43 17.43 -4.95
C PRO A 175 8.09 16.14 -5.70
N ASP A 176 7.80 15.04 -5.00
CA ASP A 176 7.44 13.76 -5.59
C ASP A 176 5.96 13.74 -6.04
N HIS A 177 5.11 14.53 -5.39
CA HIS A 177 3.67 14.55 -5.60
C HIS A 177 3.06 15.94 -5.34
N HIS A 178 1.90 16.17 -5.95
CA HIS A 178 1.03 17.30 -5.61
C HIS A 178 0.34 17.07 -4.24
N PRO A 179 -0.16 18.11 -3.55
CA PRO A 179 -1.16 17.93 -2.49
C PRO A 179 -2.34 17.07 -2.93
N HIS A 180 -2.92 16.30 -2.01
CA HIS A 180 -4.09 15.48 -2.33
C HIS A 180 -5.29 16.35 -2.71
N LEU A 181 -6.04 15.87 -3.69
CA LEU A 181 -7.26 16.49 -4.17
C LEU A 181 -8.44 15.62 -3.73
N ILE A 182 -9.42 16.21 -3.05
CA ILE A 182 -10.58 15.50 -2.50
C ILE A 182 -11.87 16.03 -3.12
N LYS A 183 -12.81 15.12 -3.39
CA LYS A 183 -14.20 15.39 -3.75
C LYS A 183 -15.11 14.45 -2.96
N LEU A 184 -16.28 14.93 -2.54
CA LEU A 184 -17.31 14.08 -1.93
C LEU A 184 -18.35 13.68 -2.99
N ILE A 185 -18.70 12.40 -3.02
CA ILE A 185 -19.70 11.83 -3.94
C ILE A 185 -20.59 10.93 -3.10
N ASP A 186 -21.84 11.30 -2.88
CA ASP A 186 -22.75 10.54 -2.02
C ASP A 186 -22.13 10.19 -0.65
N ASP A 187 -21.52 11.19 -0.01
CA ASP A 187 -20.76 11.08 1.26
C ASP A 187 -19.49 10.19 1.20
N ILE A 188 -19.09 9.75 0.01
CA ILE A 188 -17.86 9.00 -0.23
C ILE A 188 -16.73 9.97 -0.57
N PRO A 189 -15.66 10.05 0.25
CA PRO A 189 -14.48 10.83 -0.09
C PRO A 189 -13.68 10.12 -1.18
N VAL A 190 -13.60 10.75 -2.35
CA VAL A 190 -12.71 10.36 -3.44
C VAL A 190 -11.47 11.23 -3.38
N ALA A 191 -10.34 10.62 -3.02
CA ALA A 191 -9.04 11.26 -2.96
C ALA A 191 -8.20 10.92 -4.20
N ILE A 192 -7.53 11.91 -4.76
CA ILE A 192 -6.58 11.76 -5.87
C ILE A 192 -5.19 12.16 -5.37
N ASP A 193 -4.22 11.30 -5.62
CA ASP A 193 -2.79 11.58 -5.46
C ASP A 193 -2.15 11.69 -6.83
N LEU A 194 -1.48 12.81 -7.10
CA LEU A 194 -0.78 13.08 -8.35
C LEU A 194 0.73 12.96 -8.12
N ALA A 195 1.29 11.83 -8.51
CA ALA A 195 2.73 11.59 -8.49
C ALA A 195 3.37 12.01 -9.82
N TYR A 196 4.61 12.51 -9.75
CA TYR A 196 5.37 12.91 -10.93
C TYR A 196 6.37 11.85 -11.41
N THR A 197 6.77 10.94 -10.52
CA THR A 197 7.69 9.84 -10.79
C THR A 197 7.25 8.59 -10.03
N SER A 198 7.62 7.40 -10.51
CA SER A 198 7.37 6.13 -9.81
C SER A 198 8.28 5.92 -8.60
N CYS A 199 9.41 6.63 -8.53
CA CYS A 199 10.35 6.60 -7.41
C CYS A 199 10.28 7.89 -6.57
N TRP A 200 11.43 8.46 -6.20
CA TRP A 200 11.55 9.73 -5.47
C TRP A 200 12.52 10.66 -6.18
N HIS A 201 12.35 11.98 -6.03
CA HIS A 201 13.06 13.03 -6.76
C HIS A 201 14.59 13.02 -6.61
N THR A 202 15.12 12.38 -5.55
CA THR A 202 16.57 12.21 -5.35
C THR A 202 17.11 10.86 -5.83
N HIS A 203 16.27 10.00 -6.43
CA HIS A 203 16.72 8.74 -7.00
C HIS A 203 17.60 9.00 -8.23
N PRO A 204 18.76 8.33 -8.39
CA PRO A 204 19.69 8.60 -9.50
C PRO A 204 19.07 8.43 -10.90
N GLU A 205 18.09 7.54 -11.02
CA GLU A 205 17.39 7.22 -12.27
C GLU A 205 15.97 7.81 -12.32
N GLU A 206 15.67 8.83 -11.52
CA GLU A 206 14.31 9.40 -11.43
C GLU A 206 13.69 9.76 -12.79
N LYS A 207 14.51 10.31 -13.69
CA LYS A 207 14.13 10.67 -15.06
C LYS A 207 13.65 9.49 -15.92
N THR A 208 14.01 8.27 -15.55
CA THR A 208 13.57 7.06 -16.26
C THR A 208 12.13 6.70 -15.89
N PHE A 209 11.71 6.99 -14.65
CA PHE A 209 10.46 6.51 -14.08
C PHE A 209 9.32 7.54 -14.15
N HIS A 210 9.15 8.17 -15.31
CA HIS A 210 8.05 9.11 -15.59
C HIS A 210 7.03 8.52 -16.54
N ILE A 211 5.83 9.11 -16.56
CA ILE A 211 4.70 8.62 -17.38
C ILE A 211 5.03 8.48 -18.87
N ASN A 212 5.86 9.36 -19.42
CA ASN A 212 6.22 9.34 -20.85
C ASN A 212 7.11 8.15 -21.24
N ASN A 213 7.72 7.48 -20.25
CA ASN A 213 8.57 6.30 -20.46
C ASN A 213 7.91 5.03 -19.91
N ALA A 214 6.67 5.12 -19.42
CA ALA A 214 6.02 4.03 -18.72
C ALA A 214 5.19 3.16 -19.66
N ASP A 215 5.23 1.86 -19.42
CA ASP A 215 4.31 0.90 -20.02
C ASP A 215 2.93 1.09 -19.41
N THR A 216 1.92 1.13 -20.29
CA THR A 216 0.53 1.26 -19.87
C THR A 216 -0.36 0.27 -20.60
N GLU A 217 -1.47 -0.07 -19.96
CA GLU A 217 -2.54 -0.86 -20.56
C GLU A 217 -3.90 -0.28 -20.14
N ILE A 218 -4.96 -0.66 -20.87
CA ILE A 218 -6.33 -0.27 -20.51
C ILE A 218 -6.96 -1.38 -19.69
N ILE A 219 -7.26 -1.09 -18.42
CA ILE A 219 -8.00 -1.98 -17.51
C ILE A 219 -9.33 -1.28 -17.24
N ASP A 220 -10.46 -1.95 -17.48
CA ASP A 220 -11.81 -1.39 -17.26
C ASP A 220 -12.03 0.01 -17.86
N GLY A 221 -11.43 0.28 -19.03
CA GLY A 221 -11.55 1.56 -19.72
C GLY A 221 -10.69 2.69 -19.16
N VAL A 222 -9.75 2.42 -18.25
CA VAL A 222 -8.82 3.42 -17.69
C VAL A 222 -7.37 3.04 -17.99
N ARG A 223 -6.52 4.05 -18.23
CA ARG A 223 -5.09 3.82 -18.45
C ARG A 223 -4.40 3.51 -17.12
N CYS A 224 -3.84 2.31 -17.00
CA CYS A 224 -3.10 1.82 -15.84
C CYS A 224 -1.63 1.61 -16.21
N LEU A 225 -0.72 1.74 -15.25
CA LEU A 225 0.63 1.20 -15.39
C LEU A 225 0.53 -0.31 -15.57
N SER A 226 1.40 -0.89 -16.40
CA SER A 226 1.43 -2.33 -16.65
C SER A 226 2.84 -2.90 -16.61
N GLY A 227 2.94 -4.23 -16.63
CA GLY A 227 4.19 -4.97 -16.77
C GLY A 227 5.31 -4.49 -15.84
N GLN A 228 6.47 -4.17 -16.44
CA GLN A 228 7.67 -3.78 -15.70
C GLN A 228 7.51 -2.41 -15.01
N SER A 229 6.78 -1.49 -15.64
CA SER A 229 6.54 -0.15 -15.09
C SER A 229 5.69 -0.20 -13.81
N LEU A 230 4.63 -1.02 -13.78
CA LEU A 230 3.82 -1.24 -12.57
C LEU A 230 4.62 -1.92 -11.44
N TYR A 231 5.52 -2.84 -11.80
CA TYR A 231 6.40 -3.47 -10.82
C TYR A 231 7.37 -2.49 -10.19
N TYR A 232 8.08 -1.68 -10.99
CA TYR A 232 8.99 -0.66 -10.47
C TYR A 232 8.26 0.30 -9.53
N ASP A 233 7.06 0.75 -9.91
CA ASP A 233 6.25 1.64 -9.08
C ASP A 233 5.89 1.04 -7.71
N THR A 234 5.45 -0.22 -7.74
CA THR A 234 5.08 -0.96 -6.52
C THR A 234 6.32 -1.20 -5.66
N MET A 235 7.43 -1.58 -6.28
CA MET A 235 8.70 -1.89 -5.64
C MET A 235 9.31 -0.66 -4.97
N PHE A 236 9.46 0.46 -5.68
CA PHE A 236 10.04 1.68 -5.11
C PHE A 236 9.20 2.21 -3.93
N HIS A 237 7.88 2.13 -4.04
CA HIS A 237 7.00 2.57 -2.97
C HIS A 237 7.15 1.70 -1.72
N LEU A 238 7.14 0.36 -1.86
CA LEU A 238 7.35 -0.54 -0.73
C LEU A 238 8.76 -0.39 -0.13
N TYR A 239 9.77 -0.18 -0.97
CA TYR A 239 11.14 0.09 -0.52
C TYR A 239 11.16 1.35 0.37
N ARG A 240 10.60 2.46 -0.11
CA ARG A 240 10.51 3.71 0.66
C ARG A 240 9.79 3.51 1.99
N GLU A 241 8.64 2.84 1.98
CA GLU A 241 7.84 2.57 3.20
C GLU A 241 8.56 1.70 4.23
N SER A 242 9.48 0.83 3.79
CA SER A 242 10.16 -0.14 4.66
C SER A 242 11.58 0.27 5.06
N ARG A 243 12.20 1.23 4.34
CA ARG A 243 13.61 1.60 4.53
C ARG A 243 13.85 3.04 4.96
N PHE A 244 12.86 3.92 4.80
CA PHE A 244 13.01 5.33 5.15
C PHE A 244 12.39 5.55 6.53
N LEU A 245 13.19 6.02 7.49
CA LEU A 245 12.73 6.34 8.83
C LEU A 245 11.56 7.32 8.80
N SER A 246 11.65 8.33 7.94
CA SER A 246 10.56 9.31 7.72
C SER A 246 9.22 8.66 7.36
N SER A 247 9.23 7.58 6.56
CA SER A 247 8.03 6.83 6.22
C SER A 247 7.57 5.95 7.38
N LEU A 248 8.51 5.24 8.01
CA LEU A 248 8.24 4.36 9.16
C LEU A 248 7.66 5.11 10.36
N GLU A 249 8.02 6.38 10.56
CA GLU A 249 7.46 7.25 11.59
C GLU A 249 5.96 7.53 11.43
N GLY A 250 5.50 7.60 10.18
CA GLY A 250 4.09 7.80 9.86
C GLY A 250 3.28 6.53 10.06
N ARG A 251 3.76 5.41 9.48
CA ARG A 251 3.11 4.09 9.56
C ARG A 251 4.08 2.95 9.22
N SER A 252 3.72 1.73 9.61
CA SER A 252 4.39 0.54 9.09
C SER A 252 4.00 0.23 7.64
N PRO A 253 4.89 -0.40 6.86
CA PRO A 253 4.49 -0.95 5.57
C PRO A 253 3.37 -1.99 5.75
N PHE A 254 2.49 -2.08 4.77
CA PHE A 254 1.40 -3.05 4.77
C PHE A 254 1.90 -4.40 4.26
N LEU A 255 1.42 -5.50 4.85
CA LEU A 255 1.74 -6.84 4.33
C LEU A 255 1.08 -7.05 2.95
N LEU A 256 -0.06 -6.40 2.70
CA LEU A 256 -0.68 -6.35 1.38
C LEU A 256 0.27 -5.80 0.29
N SER A 257 1.14 -4.85 0.61
CA SER A 257 2.12 -4.32 -0.36
C SER A 257 3.17 -5.37 -0.77
N TYR A 258 3.50 -6.31 0.12
CA TYR A 258 4.34 -7.45 -0.24
C TYR A 258 3.58 -8.45 -1.14
N ILE A 259 2.30 -8.68 -0.85
CA ILE A 259 1.43 -9.49 -1.72
C ILE A 259 1.34 -8.88 -3.12
N ASP A 260 1.20 -7.54 -3.24
CA ASP A 260 1.18 -6.84 -4.54
C ASP A 260 2.40 -7.23 -5.39
N LEU A 261 3.62 -7.17 -4.82
CA LEU A 261 4.85 -7.54 -5.53
C LEU A 261 4.92 -9.02 -5.88
N MET A 262 4.52 -9.90 -4.95
CA MET A 262 4.52 -11.34 -5.19
C MET A 262 3.57 -11.72 -6.34
N LEU A 263 2.38 -11.12 -6.39
CA LEU A 263 1.40 -11.33 -7.48
C LEU A 263 1.89 -10.76 -8.81
N LEU A 264 2.48 -9.56 -8.81
CA LEU A 264 3.08 -8.97 -10.02
C LEU A 264 4.18 -9.88 -10.59
N LYS A 265 5.07 -10.39 -9.73
CA LYS A 265 6.14 -11.31 -10.14
C LYS A 265 5.58 -12.61 -10.70
N ASN A 266 4.54 -13.17 -10.08
CA ASN A 266 3.90 -14.41 -10.52
C ASN A 266 3.10 -14.24 -11.82
N SER A 267 2.54 -13.06 -12.09
CA SER A 267 1.80 -12.78 -13.33
C SER A 267 2.73 -12.55 -14.54
N HIS A 268 4.01 -12.24 -14.31
CA HIS A 268 4.99 -11.96 -15.36
C HIS A 268 6.32 -12.72 -15.16
N PRO A 269 6.28 -14.07 -15.08
CA PRO A 269 7.47 -14.87 -14.76
C PRO A 269 8.54 -14.70 -15.84
N GLY A 270 9.78 -14.39 -15.42
CA GLY A 270 10.94 -14.25 -16.32
C GLY A 270 11.08 -12.90 -17.03
N HIS A 271 10.05 -12.06 -17.04
CA HIS A 271 10.11 -10.73 -17.67
C HIS A 271 10.50 -9.61 -16.71
N ILE A 272 10.27 -9.80 -15.41
CA ILE A 272 10.53 -8.79 -14.39
C ILE A 272 11.74 -9.20 -13.54
N GLN A 273 12.90 -8.65 -13.86
CA GLN A 273 14.13 -8.81 -13.07
C GLN A 273 14.88 -7.48 -12.93
N PRO A 274 14.37 -6.53 -12.12
CA PRO A 274 15.09 -5.31 -11.85
C PRO A 274 16.45 -5.59 -11.23
N LYS A 275 17.51 -5.07 -11.85
CA LYS A 275 18.89 -5.16 -11.37
C LYS A 275 19.25 -3.93 -10.55
N CYS A 276 18.43 -3.61 -9.56
CA CYS A 276 18.67 -2.51 -8.62
C CYS A 276 18.69 -3.02 -7.18
N LYS A 277 19.41 -2.31 -6.30
CA LYS A 277 19.60 -2.69 -4.89
C LYS A 277 18.26 -2.74 -4.13
N GLU A 278 17.29 -1.93 -4.55
CA GLU A 278 15.95 -1.84 -3.97
C GLU A 278 15.21 -3.17 -4.15
N ASN A 279 15.25 -3.70 -5.37
CA ASN A 279 14.66 -5.00 -5.69
C ASN A 279 15.34 -6.13 -4.93
N GLU A 280 16.68 -6.19 -4.93
CA GLU A 280 17.42 -7.22 -4.19
C GLU A 280 17.12 -7.21 -2.69
N SER A 281 16.86 -6.03 -2.12
CA SER A 281 16.48 -5.90 -0.71
C SER A 281 15.07 -6.43 -0.46
N LEU A 282 14.10 -6.09 -1.31
CA LEU A 282 12.73 -6.56 -1.16
C LEU A 282 12.57 -8.05 -1.47
N GLU A 283 13.37 -8.61 -2.37
CA GLU A 283 13.41 -10.06 -2.61
C GLU A 283 13.85 -10.83 -1.37
N LYS A 284 14.78 -10.27 -0.59
CA LYS A 284 15.16 -10.84 0.72
C LYS A 284 14.01 -10.74 1.72
N ASP A 285 13.32 -9.60 1.78
CA ASP A 285 12.12 -9.44 2.64
C ASP A 285 11.06 -10.49 2.29
N ILE A 286 10.74 -10.63 1.00
CA ILE A 286 9.76 -11.60 0.46
C ILE A 286 10.17 -13.03 0.83
N SER A 287 11.44 -13.39 0.59
CA SER A 287 11.96 -14.72 0.94
C SER A 287 11.82 -15.02 2.44
N VAL A 288 12.08 -14.04 3.29
CA VAL A 288 11.90 -14.17 4.75
C VAL A 288 10.44 -14.37 5.11
N ILE A 289 9.51 -13.55 4.55
CA ILE A 289 8.06 -13.72 4.77
C ILE A 289 7.61 -15.13 4.36
N LEU A 290 8.14 -15.67 3.27
CA LEU A 290 7.74 -16.98 2.73
C LEU A 290 8.45 -18.17 3.39
N SER A 291 9.46 -17.95 4.23
CA SER A 291 10.25 -19.01 4.86
C SER A 291 9.47 -19.89 5.85
N ASN A 292 8.30 -19.44 6.31
CA ASN A 292 7.52 -20.02 7.42
C ASN A 292 8.27 -20.10 8.77
N ASP A 293 9.50 -19.58 8.86
CA ASP A 293 10.24 -19.45 10.11
C ASP A 293 9.84 -18.14 10.80
N ILE A 294 8.88 -18.24 11.72
CA ILE A 294 8.31 -17.08 12.42
C ILE A 294 9.36 -16.35 13.27
N ASP A 295 10.31 -17.09 13.84
CA ASP A 295 11.35 -16.48 14.66
C ASP A 295 12.38 -15.76 13.77
N ASN A 296 12.71 -16.29 12.58
CA ASN A 296 13.49 -15.57 11.57
C ASN A 296 12.76 -14.31 11.08
N ILE A 297 11.46 -14.38 10.78
CA ILE A 297 10.66 -13.23 10.35
C ILE A 297 10.73 -12.11 11.42
N LEU A 298 10.45 -12.42 12.68
CA LEU A 298 10.43 -11.44 13.76
C LEU A 298 11.82 -10.85 14.08
N ASN A 299 12.90 -11.59 13.82
CA ASN A 299 14.27 -11.14 14.03
C ASN A 299 14.92 -10.52 12.78
N TYR A 300 14.18 -10.43 11.68
CA TYR A 300 14.71 -9.92 10.42
C TYR A 300 15.01 -8.43 10.49
N LYS A 301 16.28 -8.10 10.26
CA LYS A 301 16.81 -6.74 10.34
C LYS A 301 17.04 -6.15 8.95
N VAL A 302 16.58 -4.92 8.77
CA VAL A 302 16.84 -4.12 7.57
C VAL A 302 17.67 -2.91 7.92
N LYS A 303 18.49 -2.45 6.98
CA LYS A 303 19.22 -1.19 7.09
C LYS A 303 18.30 -0.03 6.70
N LEU A 304 18.35 1.07 7.44
CA LEU A 304 17.63 2.30 7.08
C LEU A 304 18.49 3.18 6.14
N ASP A 305 17.90 3.63 5.03
CA ASP A 305 18.63 4.27 3.93
C ASP A 305 18.75 5.80 4.07
N ASP A 306 17.82 6.43 4.79
CA ASP A 306 17.84 7.87 5.05
C ASP A 306 18.63 8.25 6.33
N ILE A 307 19.31 7.26 6.93
CA ILE A 307 20.18 7.44 8.10
C ILE A 307 21.64 7.15 7.72
N LYS A 308 22.54 8.11 7.97
CA LYS A 308 23.99 7.97 7.66
C LYS A 308 24.69 6.83 8.42
N ASN A 309 24.22 6.53 9.63
CA ASN A 309 24.77 5.46 10.46
C ASN A 309 24.17 4.11 10.04
N ASN A 310 24.94 3.01 10.10
CA ASN A 310 24.46 1.65 9.80
C ASN A 310 23.45 1.18 10.88
N VAL A 311 22.30 1.84 10.95
CA VAL A 311 21.23 1.55 11.89
C VAL A 311 20.36 0.45 11.31
N PHE A 312 20.18 -0.60 12.09
CA PHE A 312 19.37 -1.76 11.73
C PHE A 312 18.03 -1.73 12.46
N PHE A 313 16.99 -2.16 11.78
CA PHE A 313 15.62 -2.12 12.26
C PHE A 313 14.93 -3.48 12.09
N ASN A 314 14.28 -3.99 13.15
CA ASN A 314 13.49 -5.22 13.05
C ASN A 314 12.17 -4.93 12.34
N LEU A 315 12.15 -5.11 11.01
CA LEU A 315 11.05 -4.67 10.17
C LEU A 315 9.75 -5.37 10.50
N PHE A 316 9.75 -6.71 10.54
CA PHE A 316 8.50 -7.44 10.73
C PHE A 316 8.03 -7.45 12.18
N LEU A 317 8.93 -7.34 13.15
CA LEU A 317 8.55 -7.07 14.53
C LEU A 317 7.79 -5.73 14.63
N TYR A 318 8.26 -4.69 13.94
CA TYR A 318 7.53 -3.42 13.87
C TYR A 318 6.16 -3.57 13.20
N THR A 319 6.07 -4.35 12.11
CA THR A 319 4.78 -4.62 11.47
C THR A 319 3.83 -5.40 12.40
N SER A 320 4.33 -6.36 13.17
CA SER A 320 3.53 -7.24 14.04
C SER A 320 2.76 -6.51 15.15
N LYS A 321 3.23 -5.32 15.54
CA LYS A 321 2.62 -4.50 16.58
C LYS A 321 1.21 -4.07 16.18
N SER A 322 0.22 -4.58 16.90
CA SER A 322 -1.15 -4.06 16.81
C SER A 322 -1.23 -2.63 17.33
N SER A 323 -0.51 -2.28 18.40
CA SER A 323 -0.61 -0.95 19.00
C SER A 323 0.28 0.10 18.35
N LYS A 324 -0.31 1.24 17.98
CA LYS A 324 0.42 2.44 17.53
C LYS A 324 1.44 2.94 18.56
N LYS A 325 1.19 2.75 19.86
CA LYS A 325 2.09 3.18 20.95
C LYS A 325 3.39 2.37 20.94
N GLU A 326 3.29 1.06 20.75
CA GLU A 326 4.43 0.14 20.71
C GLU A 326 5.27 0.37 19.47
N ALA A 327 4.60 0.51 18.32
CA ALA A 327 5.22 0.91 17.06
C ALA A 327 6.03 2.20 17.22
N LYS A 328 5.43 3.27 17.77
CA LYS A 328 6.13 4.55 18.02
C LYS A 328 7.35 4.39 18.93
N LYS A 329 7.23 3.62 20.01
CA LYS A 329 8.35 3.38 20.93
C LYS A 329 9.56 2.77 20.21
N MET A 330 9.34 1.77 19.34
CA MET A 330 10.42 1.18 18.55
C MET A 330 11.14 2.22 17.67
N ILE A 331 10.39 3.11 17.02
CA ILE A 331 10.95 4.18 16.19
C ILE A 331 11.71 5.22 17.02
N GLU A 332 11.21 5.58 18.20
CA GLU A 332 11.90 6.49 19.11
C GLU A 332 13.24 5.92 19.61
N ASP A 333 13.30 4.62 19.88
CA ASP A 333 14.53 3.96 20.32
C ASP A 333 15.59 3.96 19.21
N VAL A 334 15.19 3.72 17.96
CA VAL A 334 16.04 3.85 16.76
C VAL A 334 16.59 5.28 16.61
N ARG A 335 15.75 6.31 16.81
CA ARG A 335 16.19 7.71 16.78
C ARG A 335 17.24 8.02 17.85
N LYS A 336 17.03 7.55 19.08
CA LYS A 336 17.98 7.74 20.19
C LYS A 336 19.33 7.10 19.89
N GLU A 337 19.32 5.90 19.30
CA GLU A 337 20.54 5.21 18.87
C GLU A 337 21.27 6.00 17.78
N ASN A 338 20.55 6.51 16.79
CA ASN A 338 21.13 7.36 15.74
C ASN A 338 21.77 8.65 16.29
N LEU A 339 21.13 9.29 17.28
CA LEU A 339 21.67 10.50 17.93
C LEU A 339 22.93 10.22 18.76
N LYS A 340 23.02 9.05 19.41
CA LYS A 340 24.22 8.64 20.15
C LYS A 340 25.42 8.48 19.22
N ASN A 341 25.22 7.89 18.04
CA ASN A 341 26.27 7.65 17.05
C ASN A 341 26.71 8.91 16.28
N ARG A 342 26.14 10.09 16.56
CA ARG A 342 26.56 11.39 16.00
C ARG A 342 27.48 12.19 16.91
N LYS A 343 27.64 11.76 18.17
CA LYS A 343 28.62 12.29 19.12
C LYS A 343 29.87 11.42 19.07
#